data_AF-A0A3B4ZEE8-F1
#
_entry.id   AF-A0A3B4ZEE8-F1
#
_cell.length_a   1.000
_cell.length_b   1.000
_cell.length_c   1.000
_cell.angle_alpha   90.00
_cell.angle_beta   90.00
_cell.angle_gamma   90.00
#
_symmetry.space_group_name_H-M   'P 1'
#
loop_
_entity.id
_entity.type
_entity.pdbx_description
1 polymer ?
#
loop_
_entity_poly.entity_id
_entity_poly.type
_entity_poly.pdbx_seq_one_letter_code
_entity_poly.pdbx_strand_id
1 'polypeptide(L)'
;ESRCLDCWPYELNLQLTAVLSRLSSFSHPLLNEYLLNPYIHLSPSCRSLFSVLIRVMGQLMQRIQQVSNLSDRLLDTRRHLLGLKQETGREHLTLLRGVVVLEEFCKELAAIAFVKLPLDQDQLTWTSAGTDSPGPGPTHLGHLGLVPF
;
A
#
# COMPACT_ATOMS: atom_id res chain seq x y z
N GLU A 1 10.24 22.46 -5.42
CA GLU A 1 8.96 22.61 -4.69
C GLU A 1 8.29 21.26 -4.44
N SER A 2 8.17 20.82 -3.19
CA SER A 2 7.40 19.62 -2.84
C SER A 2 5.97 20.04 -2.52
N ARG A 3 5.07 19.97 -3.50
CA ARG A 3 3.65 20.23 -3.28
C ARG A 3 3.05 19.04 -2.54
N CYS A 4 2.72 19.22 -1.27
CA CYS A 4 2.14 18.17 -0.42
C CYS A 4 0.69 17.85 -0.84
N LEU A 5 0.21 16.67 -0.47
CA LEU A 5 -1.20 16.26 -0.63
C LEU A 5 -2.18 17.29 -0.04
N ASP A 6 -1.74 18.04 0.96
CA ASP A 6 -2.52 19.05 1.66
C ASP A 6 -2.77 20.33 0.84
N CYS A 7 -2.12 20.51 -0.32
CA CYS A 7 -2.31 21.67 -1.20
C CYS A 7 -3.23 21.40 -2.40
N TRP A 8 -3.55 20.14 -2.68
CA TRP A 8 -4.45 19.78 -3.78
C TRP A 8 -5.87 19.51 -3.26
N PRO A 9 -6.91 19.80 -4.06
CA PRO A 9 -8.28 19.51 -3.68
C PRO A 9 -8.47 18.02 -3.41
N TYR A 10 -9.18 17.70 -2.34
CA TYR A 10 -9.51 16.32 -1.93
C TYR A 10 -10.04 15.47 -3.09
N GLU A 11 -10.92 16.04 -3.91
CA GLU A 11 -11.50 15.39 -5.09
C GLU A 11 -10.44 14.92 -6.09
N LEU A 12 -9.37 15.69 -6.30
CA LEU A 12 -8.32 15.25 -7.20
C LEU A 12 -7.51 14.10 -6.60
N ASN A 13 -7.25 14.12 -5.30
CA ASN A 13 -6.57 13.01 -4.64
C ASN A 13 -7.37 11.72 -4.81
N LEU A 14 -8.71 11.78 -4.68
CA LEU A 14 -9.60 10.65 -4.98
C LEU A 14 -9.51 10.17 -6.43
N GLN A 15 -9.54 11.09 -7.40
CA GLN A 15 -9.44 10.72 -8.81
C GLN A 15 -8.09 10.09 -9.13
N LEU A 16 -7.00 10.64 -8.59
CA LEU A 16 -5.65 10.13 -8.77
C LEU A 16 -5.50 8.73 -8.18
N THR A 17 -5.95 8.52 -6.94
CA THR A 17 -5.90 7.19 -6.32
C THR A 17 -6.78 6.19 -7.07
N ALA A 18 -7.94 6.61 -7.59
CA ALA A 18 -8.80 5.76 -8.41
C ALA A 18 -8.14 5.37 -9.75
N VAL A 19 -7.42 6.29 -10.41
CA VAL A 19 -6.63 5.97 -11.61
C VAL A 19 -5.54 4.97 -11.27
N LEU A 20 -4.78 5.21 -10.19
CA LEU A 20 -3.72 4.30 -9.77
C LEU A 20 -4.26 2.91 -9.39
N SER A 21 -5.38 2.82 -8.66
CA SER A 21 -6.01 1.52 -8.38
C SER A 21 -6.39 0.79 -9.66
N ARG A 22 -7.02 1.46 -10.64
CA ARG A 22 -7.38 0.82 -11.91
C ARG A 22 -6.15 0.34 -12.69
N LEU A 23 -5.08 1.14 -12.74
CA LEU A 23 -3.83 0.74 -13.36
C LEU A 23 -3.20 -0.47 -12.64
N SER A 24 -3.20 -0.44 -11.32
CA SER A 24 -2.73 -1.54 -10.47
C SER A 24 -3.57 -2.80 -10.63
N SER A 25 -4.87 -2.71 -10.93
CA SER A 25 -5.73 -3.87 -11.19
C SER A 25 -5.54 -4.46 -12.60
N PHE A 26 -5.03 -3.69 -13.56
CA PHE A 26 -4.87 -4.15 -14.94
C PHE A 26 -3.90 -5.34 -15.05
N SER A 27 -4.27 -6.37 -15.81
CA SER A 27 -3.47 -7.60 -15.95
C SER A 27 -2.32 -7.41 -16.94
N HIS A 28 -1.29 -6.65 -16.55
CA HIS A 28 -0.09 -6.44 -17.36
C HIS A 28 1.18 -6.58 -16.51
N PRO A 29 2.12 -7.49 -16.87
CA PRO A 29 3.30 -7.80 -16.05
C PRO A 29 4.13 -6.57 -15.67
N LEU A 30 4.44 -5.68 -16.62
CA LEU A 30 5.24 -4.48 -16.34
C LEU A 30 4.53 -3.46 -15.45
N LEU A 31 3.19 -3.38 -15.51
CA LEU A 31 2.43 -2.47 -14.64
C LEU A 31 2.38 -3.04 -13.22
N ASN A 32 2.21 -4.36 -13.09
CA ASN A 32 2.27 -5.05 -11.81
C ASN A 32 3.64 -4.84 -11.17
N GLU A 33 4.71 -5.05 -11.92
CA GLU A 33 6.07 -4.85 -11.43
C GLU A 33 6.29 -3.40 -11.00
N TYR A 34 5.94 -2.42 -11.82
CA TYR A 34 6.16 -1.01 -11.51
C TYR A 34 5.33 -0.48 -10.33
N LEU A 35 4.06 -0.90 -10.22
CA LEU A 35 3.12 -0.37 -9.23
C LEU A 35 3.10 -1.18 -7.94
N LEU A 36 3.34 -2.49 -7.99
CA LEU A 36 3.12 -3.41 -6.87
C LEU A 36 4.39 -4.08 -6.33
N ASN A 37 5.53 -4.05 -7.05
CA ASN A 37 6.80 -4.55 -6.51
C ASN A 37 7.53 -3.44 -5.71
N PRO A 38 7.59 -3.50 -4.36
CA PRO A 38 8.26 -2.49 -3.56
C PRO A 38 9.79 -2.50 -3.75
N TYR A 39 10.36 -3.59 -4.27
CA TYR A 39 11.79 -3.81 -4.45
C TYR A 39 12.24 -3.65 -5.91
N ILE A 40 11.40 -3.08 -6.78
CA ILE A 40 11.77 -2.86 -8.19
C ILE A 40 13.01 -1.98 -8.32
N HIS A 41 13.96 -2.44 -9.15
CA HIS A 41 15.14 -1.67 -9.51
C HIS A 41 14.82 -0.77 -10.71
N LEU A 42 14.89 0.54 -10.50
CA LEU A 42 14.65 1.54 -11.53
C LEU A 42 15.89 2.39 -11.78
N SER A 43 15.94 3.05 -12.93
CA SER A 43 16.93 4.10 -13.20
C SER A 43 16.93 5.16 -12.08
N PRO A 44 18.07 5.77 -11.71
CA PRO A 44 18.16 6.78 -10.65
C PRO A 44 17.22 7.99 -10.83
N SER A 45 16.77 8.27 -12.06
CA SER A 45 15.82 9.34 -12.37
C SER A 45 14.35 8.96 -12.18
N CYS A 46 14.06 7.67 -12.00
CA CYS A 46 12.72 7.14 -11.90
C CYS A 46 12.36 6.87 -10.44
N ARG A 47 11.09 7.05 -10.09
CA ARG A 47 10.57 6.78 -8.74
C ARG A 47 9.53 5.69 -8.81
N SER A 48 9.72 4.63 -8.02
CA SER A 48 8.68 3.62 -7.85
C SER A 48 7.50 4.21 -7.08
N LEU A 49 6.30 3.64 -7.28
CA LEU A 49 5.13 4.03 -6.50
C LEU A 49 5.40 3.91 -4.99
N PHE A 50 6.04 2.81 -4.59
CA PHE A 50 6.47 2.59 -3.21
C PHE A 50 7.33 3.75 -2.66
N SER A 51 8.37 4.18 -3.38
CA SER A 51 9.23 5.28 -2.93
C SER A 51 8.46 6.61 -2.77
N VAL A 52 7.47 6.85 -3.63
CA VAL A 52 6.61 8.03 -3.56
C VAL A 52 5.70 7.94 -2.32
N LEU A 53 5.07 6.79 -2.09
CA LEU A 53 4.19 6.57 -0.94
C LEU A 53 4.94 6.70 0.39
N ILE A 54 6.15 6.14 0.52
CA ILE A 54 6.98 6.29 1.72
C ILE A 54 7.35 7.76 1.97
N ARG A 55 7.73 8.50 0.92
CA ARG A 55 8.04 9.93 1.04
C ARG A 55 6.81 10.74 1.49
N VAL A 56 5.66 10.47 0.88
CA VAL A 56 4.39 11.12 1.23
C VAL A 56 4.02 10.81 2.68
N MET A 57 4.07 9.54 3.09
CA MET A 57 3.83 9.11 4.46
C MET A 57 4.75 9.82 5.44
N GLY A 58 6.05 9.92 5.13
CA GLY A 58 7.01 10.65 5.96
C GLY A 58 6.64 12.13 6.14
N GLN A 59 6.19 12.80 5.07
CA GLN A 59 5.73 14.19 5.16
C GLN A 59 4.44 14.34 5.99
N LEU A 60 3.50 13.41 5.84
CA LEU A 60 2.25 13.41 6.60
C LEU A 60 2.51 13.16 8.08
N MET A 61 3.36 12.19 8.42
CA MET A 61 3.72 11.87 9.80
C MET A 61 4.24 13.10 10.55
N GLN A 62 5.11 13.90 9.93
CA GLN A 62 5.64 15.13 10.54
C GLN A 62 4.55 16.16 10.85
N ARG A 63 3.56 16.30 9.96
CA ARG A 63 2.44 17.26 10.14
C ARG A 63 1.41 16.77 11.14
N ILE A 64 1.16 15.48 11.18
CA ILE A 64 0.20 14.84 12.08
C ILE A 64 0.63 14.95 13.54
N GLN A 65 1.94 14.99 13.83
CA GLN A 65 2.43 15.21 15.21
C GLN A 65 1.92 16.53 15.82
N GLN A 66 1.54 17.51 15.00
CA GLN A 66 1.01 18.79 15.45
C GLN A 66 -0.50 18.75 15.74
N VAL A 67 -1.17 17.64 15.43
CA VAL A 67 -2.62 17.48 15.57
C VAL A 67 -2.95 16.80 16.89
N SER A 68 -3.58 17.55 17.79
CA SER A 68 -4.14 16.99 19.03
C SER A 68 -5.37 16.12 18.75
N ASN A 69 -5.62 15.14 19.63
CA ASN A 69 -6.77 14.21 19.55
C ASN A 69 -6.91 13.52 18.18
N LEU A 70 -5.78 13.18 17.54
CA LEU A 70 -5.73 12.69 16.16
C LEU A 70 -6.76 11.60 15.86
N SER A 71 -6.87 10.57 16.70
CA SER A 71 -7.79 9.45 16.49
C SER A 71 -9.24 9.90 16.38
N ASP A 72 -9.71 10.72 17.32
CA ASP A 72 -11.07 11.26 17.32
C ASP A 72 -11.30 12.16 16.10
N ARG A 73 -10.30 12.97 15.76
CA ARG A 73 -10.36 13.86 14.60
C ARG A 73 -10.40 13.11 13.27
N LEU A 74 -9.69 11.98 13.15
CA LEU A 74 -9.77 11.09 12.00
C LEU A 74 -11.13 10.39 11.93
N LEU A 75 -11.66 9.89 13.05
CA LEU A 75 -13.00 9.31 13.10
C LEU A 75 -14.08 10.32 12.67
N ASP A 76 -14.01 11.55 13.17
CA ASP A 76 -14.89 12.64 12.76
C ASP A 76 -14.74 12.98 11.27
N THR A 77 -13.51 13.00 10.76
CA THR A 77 -13.25 13.25 9.33
C THR A 77 -13.86 12.16 8.47
N ARG A 78 -13.72 10.87 8.83
CA ARG A 78 -14.34 9.75 8.10
C ARG A 78 -15.87 9.86 8.08
N ARG A 79 -16.49 10.14 9.25
CA ARG A 79 -17.95 10.35 9.32
C ARG A 79 -18.40 11.51 8.44
N HIS A 80 -17.63 12.60 8.45
CA HIS A 80 -17.92 13.75 7.61
C HIS A 80 -17.81 13.42 6.11
N LEU A 81 -16.77 12.70 5.69
CA LEU A 81 -16.61 12.24 4.30
C LEU A 81 -17.73 11.30 3.85
N LEU A 82 -18.35 10.56 4.78
CA LEU A 82 -19.54 9.74 4.53
C LEU A 82 -20.86 10.54 4.56
N GLY A 83 -20.81 11.86 4.74
CA GLY A 83 -22.01 12.71 4.85
C GLY A 83 -22.76 12.58 6.19
N LEU A 84 -22.18 11.91 7.19
CA LEU A 84 -22.81 11.65 8.49
C LEU A 84 -22.67 12.80 9.49
N LYS A 85 -21.86 13.82 9.19
CA LYS A 85 -21.61 14.97 10.07
C LYS A 85 -21.39 16.25 9.25
N GLN A 86 -22.01 17.34 9.66
CA GLN A 86 -21.87 18.65 9.00
C GLN A 86 -20.50 19.29 9.29
N GLU A 87 -19.93 19.99 8.30
CA GLU A 87 -18.65 20.69 8.43
C GLU A 87 -18.74 21.80 9.46
N THR A 88 -18.05 21.62 10.57
CA THR A 88 -17.77 22.68 11.54
C THR A 88 -16.30 22.98 11.42
N GLY A 89 -15.93 24.17 10.90
CA GLY A 89 -14.56 24.57 10.53
C GLY A 89 -13.46 23.99 11.42
N ARG A 90 -12.83 22.90 10.95
CA ARG A 90 -11.77 22.22 11.69
C ARG A 90 -10.41 22.53 11.09
N GLU A 91 -9.51 23.07 11.91
CA GLU A 91 -8.08 23.21 11.60
C GLU A 91 -7.52 21.89 11.09
N HIS A 92 -6.63 21.86 10.10
CA HIS A 92 -6.07 20.62 9.54
C HIS A 92 -7.03 19.67 8.80
N LEU A 93 -8.27 20.08 8.46
CA LEU A 93 -9.21 19.19 7.74
C LEU A 93 -8.62 18.62 6.44
N THR A 94 -7.91 19.43 5.65
CA THR A 94 -7.26 18.96 4.41
C THR A 94 -6.20 17.89 4.68
N LEU A 95 -5.38 18.07 5.71
CA LEU A 95 -4.39 17.07 6.13
C LEU A 95 -5.07 15.77 6.54
N LEU A 96 -6.10 15.83 7.39
CA LEU A 96 -6.82 14.64 7.84
C LEU A 96 -7.53 13.90 6.71
N ARG A 97 -8.10 14.64 5.75
CA ARG A 97 -8.63 14.06 4.52
C ARG A 97 -7.54 13.34 3.72
N GLY A 98 -6.37 13.96 3.58
CA GLY A 98 -5.20 13.36 2.94
C GLY A 98 -4.75 12.07 3.62
N VAL A 99 -4.76 12.01 4.95
CA VAL A 99 -4.46 10.80 5.73
C VAL A 99 -5.45 9.69 5.41
N VAL A 100 -6.75 9.99 5.45
CA VAL A 100 -7.80 9.00 5.16
C VAL A 100 -7.65 8.46 3.73
N VAL A 101 -7.41 9.34 2.74
CA VAL A 101 -7.22 8.89 1.34
C VAL A 101 -6.00 8.00 1.20
N LEU A 102 -4.88 8.36 1.84
CA LEU A 102 -3.65 7.57 1.78
C LEU A 102 -3.84 6.19 2.43
N GLU A 103 -4.48 6.14 3.60
CA GLU A 103 -4.78 4.89 4.30
C GLU A 103 -5.64 3.96 3.45
N GLU A 104 -6.76 4.47 2.91
CA GLU A 104 -7.68 3.66 2.10
C GLU A 104 -7.03 3.22 0.78
N PHE A 105 -6.23 4.09 0.14
CA PHE A 105 -5.49 3.72 -1.06
C PHE A 105 -4.46 2.60 -0.81
N CYS A 106 -3.73 2.65 0.31
CA CYS A 106 -2.79 1.60 0.65
C CYS A 106 -3.48 0.24 0.91
N LYS A 107 -4.65 0.25 1.57
CA LYS A 107 -5.46 -0.97 1.75
C LYS A 107 -5.93 -1.55 0.41
N GLU A 108 -6.40 -0.70 -0.49
CA GLU A 108 -6.81 -1.10 -1.84
C GLU A 108 -5.66 -1.70 -2.64
N LEU A 109 -4.48 -1.06 -2.63
CA LEU A 109 -3.27 -1.61 -3.28
C LEU A 109 -2.88 -2.97 -2.69
N ALA A 110 -2.94 -3.12 -1.36
CA ALA A 110 -2.65 -4.39 -0.70
C ALA A 110 -3.65 -5.49 -1.10
N ALA A 111 -4.94 -5.16 -1.18
CA ALA A 111 -5.97 -6.09 -1.65
C ALA A 111 -5.72 -6.51 -3.12
N ILE A 112 -5.40 -5.57 -4.00
CA ILE A 112 -5.06 -5.85 -5.40
C ILE A 112 -3.82 -6.77 -5.48
N ALA A 113 -2.77 -6.46 -4.72
CA ALA A 113 -1.55 -7.27 -4.70
C ALA A 113 -1.82 -8.69 -4.17
N PHE A 114 -2.64 -8.83 -3.12
CA PHE A 114 -3.03 -10.11 -2.55
C PHE A 114 -3.76 -10.99 -3.56
N VAL A 115 -4.70 -10.42 -4.32
CA VAL A 115 -5.45 -11.15 -5.36
C VAL A 115 -4.53 -11.57 -6.52
N LYS A 116 -3.50 -10.78 -6.82
CA LYS A 116 -2.56 -11.03 -7.92
C LYS A 116 -1.42 -11.97 -7.55
N LEU A 117 -1.21 -12.23 -6.26
CA LEU A 117 -0.18 -13.17 -5.82
C LEU A 117 -0.54 -14.55 -6.38
N PRO A 118 0.28 -15.15 -7.26
CA PRO A 118 0.07 -16.53 -7.65
C PRO A 118 0.10 -17.36 -6.37
N LEU A 119 -0.86 -18.27 -6.17
CA LEU A 119 -0.86 -19.25 -5.08
C LEU A 119 0.29 -20.26 -5.21
N ASP A 120 1.36 -19.94 -5.95
CA ASP A 120 2.49 -20.82 -6.22
C ASP A 120 3.47 -20.85 -5.05
N GLN A 121 2.96 -21.40 -3.96
CA GLN A 121 3.73 -22.21 -3.03
C GLN A 121 3.03 -23.57 -2.84
N ASP A 122 2.53 -24.19 -3.91
CA ASP A 122 2.08 -25.60 -3.88
C ASP A 122 2.29 -26.39 -5.20
N GLN A 123 2.84 -25.79 -6.27
CA GLN A 123 3.05 -26.44 -7.58
C GLN A 123 4.53 -26.75 -7.91
N LEU A 124 5.44 -26.77 -6.94
CA LEU A 124 6.82 -27.21 -7.16
C LEU A 124 7.22 -28.49 -6.40
N THR A 125 6.28 -29.17 -5.72
CA THR A 125 6.59 -30.36 -4.90
C THR A 125 6.00 -31.68 -5.43
N TRP A 126 5.06 -31.67 -6.38
CA TRP A 126 4.43 -32.93 -6.85
C TRP A 126 4.91 -33.46 -8.20
N THR A 127 5.78 -32.76 -8.94
CA THR A 127 6.30 -33.28 -10.23
C THR A 127 7.69 -33.94 -10.15
N SER A 128 8.24 -34.13 -8.95
CA SER A 128 9.54 -34.82 -8.78
C SER A 128 9.42 -36.24 -8.18
N ALA A 129 8.20 -36.76 -7.98
CA ALA A 129 7.99 -38.14 -7.54
C ALA A 129 8.04 -39.10 -8.73
N GLY A 130 9.25 -39.50 -9.12
CA GLY A 130 9.42 -40.53 -10.14
C GLY A 130 10.85 -40.77 -10.61
N THR A 131 11.75 -41.19 -9.71
CA THR A 131 12.74 -42.26 -9.98
C THR A 131 13.44 -42.68 -8.68
N ASP A 132 13.45 -44.00 -8.46
CA ASP A 132 13.97 -44.74 -7.31
C ASP A 132 15.46 -44.49 -6.96
N SER A 133 15.77 -44.35 -5.67
CA SER A 133 16.70 -45.21 -4.90
C SER A 133 16.98 -44.66 -3.48
N PRO A 134 17.27 -45.52 -2.47
CA PRO A 134 17.33 -45.12 -1.06
C PRO A 134 18.76 -44.88 -0.54
N GLY A 135 18.95 -43.86 0.29
CA GLY A 135 20.17 -43.64 1.08
C GLY A 135 19.95 -42.60 2.21
N PRO A 136 20.57 -42.75 3.41
CA PRO A 136 19.97 -42.26 4.65
C PRO A 136 20.59 -40.97 5.22
N GLY A 137 19.80 -40.23 6.01
CA GLY A 137 20.28 -39.34 7.06
C GLY A 137 19.52 -38.02 7.19
N PRO A 138 18.83 -37.74 8.32
CA PRO A 138 18.24 -36.44 8.59
C PRO A 138 19.23 -35.54 9.36
N THR A 139 19.34 -34.27 8.96
CA THR A 139 19.94 -33.24 9.83
C THR A 139 19.15 -31.94 9.71
N HIS A 140 18.12 -31.87 10.56
CA HIS A 140 17.72 -30.75 11.41
C HIS A 140 18.01 -29.29 10.96
N LEU A 141 16.89 -28.54 10.95
CA LEU A 141 16.72 -27.17 11.45
C LEU A 141 17.21 -25.98 10.61
N GLY A 142 16.21 -25.31 10.03
CA GLY A 142 15.72 -24.11 10.71
C GLY A 142 15.91 -22.80 9.96
N HIS A 143 14.88 -21.97 10.09
CA HIS A 143 14.91 -20.51 9.99
C HIS A 143 14.57 -19.91 8.62
N LEU A 144 13.31 -19.48 8.50
CA LEU A 144 12.85 -18.10 8.25
C LEU A 144 11.37 -18.23 7.88
N GLY A 145 10.46 -18.04 8.81
CA GLY A 145 10.22 -16.73 9.39
C GLY A 145 9.04 -16.14 8.64
N LEU A 146 7.84 -16.50 9.09
CA LEU A 146 6.59 -15.82 8.73
C LEU A 146 6.82 -14.31 8.88
N VAL A 147 6.62 -13.55 7.81
CA VAL A 147 6.37 -12.11 7.92
C VAL A 147 4.89 -11.91 7.63
N PRO A 148 4.02 -11.70 8.63
CA PRO A 148 2.70 -11.17 8.38
C PRO A 148 2.80 -9.66 8.13
N PHE A 149 1.83 -9.14 7.37
CA PHE A 149 1.53 -7.72 7.27
C PHE A 149 1.13 -7.12 8.61
#